data_AF-A0A6C1TXB0-F1
#
_entry.id   AF-A0A6C1TXB0-F1
#
_cell.length_a   1.000
_cell.length_b   1.000
_cell.length_c   1.000
_cell.angle_alpha   90.00
_cell.angle_beta   90.00
_cell.angle_gamma   90.00
#
_symmetry.space_group_name_H-M   'P 1'
#
loop_
_entity.id
_entity.type
_entity.pdbx_description
1 polymer ?
#
loop_
_entity_poly.entity_id
_entity_poly.type
_entity_poly.pdbx_seq_one_letter_code
_entity_poly.pdbx_strand_id
1 'polypeptide(L)' 'MYQTDDFYRELVEHRRVIRVLALSGGYSRAEANARLARNPGIIASFSRALTEGLTVTQDDREFDAVLDETIGTIAEASRT' A
#
# COMPACT_ATOMS: atom_id res chain seq x y z
N MET A 1 14.45 -8.07 14.22
CA MET A 1 14.81 -7.59 12.87
C MET A 1 14.35 -6.15 12.79
N TYR A 2 15.26 -5.19 12.81
CA TYR A 2 14.90 -3.77 12.84
C TYR A 2 14.56 -3.31 11.43
N GLN A 3 13.44 -2.61 11.27
CA GLN A 3 13.08 -1.94 10.02
C GLN A 3 13.71 -0.55 10.02
N THR A 4 14.27 -0.14 8.89
CA THR A 4 14.83 1.20 8.66
C THR A 4 13.99 1.89 7.59
N ASP A 5 13.43 3.04 7.93
CA ASP A 5 12.69 3.87 6.98
C ASP A 5 13.65 4.40 5.91
N ASP A 6 13.17 4.52 4.68
CA ASP A 6 13.93 5.01 3.52
C ASP A 6 15.16 4.21 3.10
N PHE A 7 15.29 2.98 3.59
CA PHE A 7 16.44 2.11 3.26
C PHE A 7 16.63 1.90 1.75
N TYR A 8 15.57 1.96 0.94
CA TYR A 8 15.63 1.78 -0.52
C TYR A 8 15.70 3.09 -1.32
N ARG A 9 15.99 4.23 -0.69
CA ARG A 9 16.08 5.55 -1.36
C ARG A 9 16.98 5.52 -2.60
N GLU A 10 18.14 4.88 -2.51
CA GLU A 10 19.08 4.79 -3.64
C GLU A 10 18.47 4.09 -4.86
N LEU A 11 17.62 3.08 -4.65
CA LEU A 11 16.92 2.40 -5.75
C LEU A 11 15.83 3.28 -6.36
N VAL A 12 15.11 4.05 -5.54
CA VAL A 12 14.10 5.02 -6.01
C VAL A 12 14.74 6.07 -6.92
N GLU A 13 15.95 6.52 -6.61
CA GLU A 13 16.66 7.56 -7.38
C GLU A 13 17.49 7.03 -8.56
N HIS A 14 17.68 5.72 -8.65
CA HIS A 14 18.55 5.12 -9.64
C HIS A 14 17.96 5.20 -11.06
N ARG A 15 18.69 5.79 -12.02
CA ARG A 15 18.20 6.04 -13.40
C ARG A 15 17.73 4.82 -14.18
N ARG A 16 18.13 3.61 -13.79
CA ARG A 16 17.72 2.35 -14.42
C ARG A 16 16.55 1.66 -13.70
N VAL A 17 16.05 2.23 -12.62
CA VAL A 17 14.88 1.74 -11.89
C VAL A 17 13.69 2.63 -12.26
N ILE A 18 12.63 2.02 -12.78
CA ILE A 18 11.42 2.76 -13.22
C ILE A 18 10.54 3.11 -12.01
N ARG A 19 10.35 2.14 -11.10
CA ARG A 19 9.54 2.28 -9.90
C ARG A 19 9.93 1.22 -8.87
N VAL A 20 9.83 1.56 -7.60
CA VAL A 20 9.92 0.62 -6.48
C VAL A 20 8.51 0.41 -5.94
N LEU A 21 8.13 -0.85 -5.73
CA LEU A 21 6.82 -1.23 -5.20
C LEU A 21 6.98 -2.05 -3.92
N ALA A 22 6.08 -1.81 -2.96
CA ALA A 22 6.03 -2.53 -1.70
C ALA A 22 4.86 -3.51 -1.65
N LEU A 23 5.13 -4.74 -1.21
CA LEU A 23 4.10 -5.71 -0.84
C LEU A 23 3.65 -5.49 0.61
N SER A 24 2.41 -5.87 0.95
CA SER A 24 1.89 -5.71 2.31
C SER A 24 2.49 -6.68 3.32
N GLY A 25 3.12 -7.78 2.87
CA GLY A 25 3.96 -8.63 3.72
C GLY A 25 3.25 -9.39 4.83
N GLY A 26 1.91 -9.40 4.86
CA GLY A 26 1.12 -9.97 5.95
C GLY A 26 0.71 -8.97 7.03
N TYR A 27 1.09 -7.69 6.88
CA TYR A 27 0.52 -6.60 7.68
C TYR A 27 -0.94 -6.34 7.26
N SER A 28 -1.73 -5.83 8.22
CA SER A 28 -3.05 -5.25 7.91
C SER A 28 -2.89 -4.06 6.96
N ARG A 29 -3.96 -3.69 6.24
CA ARG A 29 -3.95 -2.50 5.38
C ARG A 29 -3.46 -1.25 6.11
N ALA A 30 -3.96 -0.99 7.30
CA ALA A 30 -3.60 0.19 8.09
C ALA A 30 -2.10 0.23 8.43
N GLU A 31 -1.54 -0.89 8.89
CA GLU A 31 -0.11 -0.97 9.22
C GLU A 31 0.76 -0.91 7.97
N ALA A 32 0.35 -1.56 6.88
CA ALA A 32 1.07 -1.50 5.60
C ALA A 32 1.10 -0.08 5.03
N ASN A 33 -0.02 0.65 5.08
CA ASN A 33 -0.09 2.07 4.68
C ASN A 33 0.80 2.95 5.56
N ALA A 34 0.76 2.77 6.89
CA ALA A 34 1.56 3.54 7.82
C ALA A 34 3.07 3.35 7.63
N ARG A 35 3.51 2.15 7.20
CA ARG A 35 4.90 1.87 6.84
C ARG A 35 5.26 2.43 5.47
N LEU A 36 4.37 2.28 4.49
CA LEU A 36 4.57 2.80 3.14
C LEU A 36 4.78 4.32 3.15
N ALA A 37 3.95 5.05 3.89
CA ALA A 37 4.03 6.51 3.99
C ALA A 37 5.35 7.05 4.60
N ARG A 38 6.16 6.18 5.22
CA ARG A 38 7.51 6.52 5.73
C ARG A 38 8.61 6.29 4.72
N ASN A 39 8.28 5.83 3.50
CA ASN A 39 9.25 5.51 2.46
C ASN A 39 8.93 6.28 1.16
N PRO A 40 9.20 7.60 1.09
CA PRO A 40 8.79 8.41 -0.05
C PRO A 40 9.31 7.90 -1.41
N GLY A 41 8.45 7.91 -2.42
CA GLY A 41 8.73 7.44 -3.78
C GLY A 41 8.55 5.93 -4.01
N ILE A 42 8.23 5.16 -2.96
CA ILE A 42 7.77 3.77 -3.07
C ILE A 42 6.23 3.76 -3.15
N ILE A 43 5.65 2.89 -3.98
CA ILE A 43 4.19 2.73 -4.10
C ILE A 43 3.71 1.36 -3.65
N ALA A 44 2.43 1.24 -3.29
CA ALA A 44 1.85 -0.04 -2.95
C ALA A 44 1.71 -0.98 -4.15
N SER A 45 1.93 -2.27 -3.90
CA SER A 45 1.53 -3.40 -4.74
C SER A 45 0.87 -4.46 -3.86
N PHE A 46 -0.27 -4.08 -3.28
CA PHE A 46 -0.99 -4.91 -2.32
C PHE A 46 -1.98 -5.85 -3.01
N SER A 47 -2.06 -7.09 -2.51
CA SER A 47 -3.07 -8.07 -2.92
C SER A 47 -4.08 -8.27 -1.79
N ARG A 48 -3.79 -9.12 -0.80
CA ARG A 48 -4.71 -9.38 0.33
C ARG A 48 -5.13 -8.12 1.09
N ALA A 49 -4.23 -7.16 1.27
CA ALA A 49 -4.54 -5.90 1.95
C ALA A 49 -5.45 -4.97 1.11
N LEU A 50 -5.47 -5.13 -0.23
CA LEU A 50 -6.41 -4.43 -1.11
C LEU A 50 -7.82 -5.01 -0.98
N THR A 51 -7.95 -6.31 -0.72
CA THR A 51 -9.25 -7.00 -0.61
C THR A 51 -9.71 -7.18 0.84
N GLU A 52 -8.99 -6.63 1.81
CA GLU A 52 -9.32 -6.73 3.23
C GLU A 52 -10.65 -6.03 3.52
N GLY A 53 -11.61 -6.77 4.08
CA GLY A 53 -12.97 -6.27 4.38
C GLY A 53 -13.99 -6.48 3.25
N LEU A 54 -13.58 -6.93 2.07
CA LEU A 54 -14.50 -7.31 0.99
C LEU A 54 -15.00 -8.73 1.19
N THR A 55 -16.31 -8.95 1.07
CA THR A 55 -16.95 -10.26 1.20
C THR A 55 -18.03 -10.46 0.14
N VAL A 56 -18.34 -11.73 -0.16
CA VAL A 56 -19.38 -12.09 -1.15
C VAL A 56 -20.81 -11.79 -0.68
N THR A 57 -21.00 -11.46 0.60
CA THR A 57 -22.33 -11.21 1.19
C THR A 57 -22.71 -9.74 1.23
N GLN A 58 -21.76 -8.84 0.94
CA GLN A 58 -22.03 -7.41 0.81
C GLN A 58 -22.94 -7.15 -0.39
N ASP A 59 -23.77 -6.11 -0.31
CA ASP A 59 -24.39 -5.56 -1.49
C ASP A 59 -23.39 -4.72 -2.31
N ASP A 60 -23.77 -4.36 -3.55
CA ASP A 60 -22.90 -3.62 -4.46
C ASP A 60 -22.43 -2.28 -3.86
N ARG A 61 -23.29 -1.60 -3.09
CA ARG A 61 -22.97 -0.28 -2.50
C ARG A 61 -21.98 -0.42 -1.36
N GLU A 62 -22.17 -1.41 -0.49
CA GLU A 62 -21.25 -1.71 0.61
C GLU A 62 -19.89 -2.13 0.07
N PHE A 63 -19.88 -3.01 -0.94
CA PHE A 63 -18.66 -3.45 -1.60
C PHE A 63 -17.89 -2.28 -2.23
N ASP A 64 -18.57 -1.45 -3.01
CA ASP A 64 -17.96 -0.29 -3.67
C ASP A 64 -17.44 0.73 -2.65
N ALA A 65 -18.18 0.98 -1.56
CA ALA A 65 -17.75 1.89 -0.51
C ALA A 65 -16.46 1.41 0.19
N VAL A 66 -16.38 0.11 0.51
CA VAL A 66 -15.17 -0.48 1.12
C VAL A 66 -14.00 -0.45 0.15
N LEU A 67 -14.23 -0.75 -1.13
CA LEU A 67 -13.18 -0.72 -2.15
C LEU A 67 -12.66 0.71 -2.39
N ASP A 68 -13.55 1.71 -2.45
CA ASP A 68 -13.18 3.12 -2.61
C ASP A 68 -12.34 3.63 -1.43
N GLU A 69 -12.77 3.37 -0.20
CA GLU A 69 -11.99 3.71 1.01
C GLU A 69 -10.61 3.03 0.98
N THR A 70 -10.60 1.74 0.62
CA THR A 70 -9.38 0.95 0.55
C THR A 70 -8.39 1.51 -0.47
N ILE A 71 -8.85 1.82 -1.69
CA ILE A 71 -8.03 2.43 -2.74
C ILE A 71 -7.57 3.81 -2.30
N GLY A 72 -8.46 4.62 -1.72
CA GLY A 72 -8.17 5.99 -1.27
C GLY A 72 -7.01 6.04 -0.28
N THR A 73 -7.06 5.20 0.77
CA THR A 73 -6.02 5.16 1.79
C THR A 73 -4.68 4.61 1.28
N ILE A 74 -4.71 3.59 0.41
CA ILE A 74 -3.50 3.05 -0.23
C ILE A 74 -2.87 4.09 -1.16
N ALA A 75 -3.69 4.82 -1.92
CA ALA A 75 -3.24 5.86 -2.83
C ALA A 75 -2.64 7.05 -2.06
N GLU A 76 -3.22 7.44 -0.93
CA GLU A 76 -2.66 8.46 -0.05
C GLU A 76 -1.27 8.05 0.46
N ALA A 77 -1.14 6.83 0.98
CA ALA A 77 0.15 6.32 1.45
C ALA A 77 1.19 6.17 0.32
N SER A 78 0.75 5.95 -0.92
CA SER A 78 1.64 5.84 -2.10
C SER A 78 2.04 7.19 -2.71
N ARG A 79 1.50 8.32 -2.22
CA ARG A 79 1.75 9.68 -2.73
C ARG A 79 2.80 10.45 -1.92
N THR A 80 3.41 9.83 -0.90
CA THR A 80 4.55 10.40 -0.17
C THR A 80 5.81 10.34 -1.02
#